data_AF-A0A1S2WXS6-F1
#
_entry.id   AF-A0A1S2WXS6-F1
#
_cell.length_a   1.000
_cell.length_b   1.000
_cell.length_c   1.000
_cell.angle_alpha   90.00
_cell.angle_beta   90.00
_cell.angle_gamma   90.00
#
_symmetry.space_group_name_H-M   'P 1'
#
loop_
_entity.id
_entity.type
_entity.pdbx_description
1 polymer ?
#
loop_
_entity_poly.entity_id
_entity_poly.type
_entity_poly.pdbx_seq_one_letter_code
_entity_poly.pdbx_strand_id
1 'polypeptide(L)' 'MRLINNADLKYPIILCKEGKIIDGMHRVCKALLLNNKEILAIYLEEDIKPHFINVDVSELPY' A
#
# COMPACT_ATOMS: atom_id res chain seq x y z
N MET A 1 -16.30 -6.94 0.01
CA MET A 1 -16.56 -5.54 -0.43
C MET A 1 -16.27 -4.47 0.63
N ARG A 2 -16.48 -4.70 1.94
CA ARG A 2 -16.33 -3.64 2.97
C ARG A 2 -14.97 -2.91 2.96
N LEU A 3 -13.87 -3.64 2.79
CA LEU A 3 -12.51 -3.06 2.70
C LEU A 3 -12.34 -2.12 1.50
N ILE A 4 -12.90 -2.49 0.35
CA ILE A 4 -12.86 -1.68 -0.87
C ILE A 4 -13.74 -0.44 -0.69
N ASN A 5 -14.96 -0.59 -0.16
CA ASN A 5 -15.89 0.53 0.01
C ASN A 5 -15.36 1.56 1.01
N ASN A 6 -14.72 1.11 2.09
CA ASN A 6 -14.16 1.99 3.12
C ASN A 6 -12.76 2.53 2.79
N ALA A 7 -12.13 2.07 1.70
CA ALA A 7 -10.84 2.57 1.28
C ALA A 7 -10.91 4.05 0.89
N ASP A 8 -10.01 4.88 1.42
CA ASP A 8 -9.92 6.28 1.04
C ASP A 8 -8.87 6.45 -0.08
N LEU A 9 -9.30 6.98 -1.23
CA LEU A 9 -8.45 7.22 -2.41
C LEU A 9 -7.53 8.44 -2.25
N LYS A 10 -7.67 9.22 -1.17
CA LYS A 10 -6.74 10.30 -0.84
C LYS A 10 -5.34 9.78 -0.47
N TYR A 11 -5.23 8.53 -0.03
CA TYR A 11 -3.95 7.94 0.34
C TYR A 11 -3.35 7.14 -0.82
N PRO A 12 -2.06 7.34 -1.14
CA PRO A 12 -1.42 6.71 -2.29
C PRO A 12 -1.22 5.21 -2.09
N ILE A 13 -1.30 4.43 -3.17
CA ILE A 13 -0.83 3.04 -3.19
C ILE A 13 0.69 2.99 -3.13
N ILE A 14 1.26 1.85 -2.74
CA ILE A 14 2.71 1.66 -2.69
C ILE A 14 3.13 0.67 -3.77
N LEU A 15 4.06 1.09 -4.62
CA LEU A 15 4.68 0.26 -5.66
C LEU A 15 6.13 -0.07 -5.27
N CYS A 16 6.54 -1.31 -5.50
CA CYS A 16 7.95 -1.70 -5.44
C CYS A 16 8.70 -1.27 -6.71
N LYS A 17 10.03 -1.44 -6.69
CA LYS A 17 10.92 -1.14 -7.83
C LYS A 17 10.62 -1.97 -9.10
N GLU A 18 9.90 -3.08 -8.99
CA GLU A 18 9.39 -3.85 -10.13
C GLU A 18 8.00 -3.37 -10.62
N GLY A 19 7.46 -2.30 -10.04
CA GLY A 19 6.14 -1.78 -10.37
C GLY A 19 4.98 -2.63 -9.83
N LYS A 20 5.23 -3.56 -8.90
CA LYS A 20 4.18 -4.36 -8.26
C LYS A 20 3.61 -3.62 -7.05
N ILE A 21 2.33 -3.83 -6.79
CA ILE A 21 1.65 -3.23 -5.63
C ILE A 21 2.03 -3.99 -4.37
N ILE A 22 2.67 -3.28 -3.43
CA ILE A 22 2.98 -3.78 -2.08
C ILE A 22 1.78 -3.54 -1.16
N ASP A 23 1.18 -2.35 -1.24
CA ASP A 23 0.04 -1.95 -0.42
C ASP A 23 -0.96 -1.11 -1.22
N GLY A 24 -2.24 -1.22 -0.85
CA GLY A 24 -3.31 -0.44 -1.46
C GLY A 24 -4.10 -1.15 -2.56
N MET A 25 -4.01 -2.47 -2.69
CA MET A 25 -4.84 -3.24 -3.64
C MET A 25 -6.35 -2.92 -3.53
N HIS A 26 -6.86 -2.76 -2.31
CA HIS A 26 -8.27 -2.39 -2.09
C HIS A 26 -8.60 -0.98 -2.61
N ARG A 27 -7.64 -0.05 -2.64
CA ARG A 27 -7.79 1.30 -3.22
C ARG A 27 -7.78 1.23 -4.75
N VAL A 28 -6.91 0.41 -5.34
CA VAL A 28 -6.92 0.16 -6.79
C VAL A 28 -8.27 -0.42 -7.23
N CYS A 29 -8.77 -1.45 -6.54
CA CYS A 29 -10.09 -2.00 -6.83
C CYS A 29 -11.20 -0.94 -6.73
N LYS A 30 -11.15 -0.07 -5.72
CA LYS A 30 -12.14 1.02 -5.57
C LYS A 30 -12.06 2.02 -6.74
N ALA A 31 -10.85 2.43 -7.12
CA ALA A 31 -10.65 3.33 -8.25
C ALA A 31 -11.18 2.73 -9.56
N LEU A 32 -10.93 1.44 -9.80
CA LEU A 32 -11.47 0.71 -10.96
C LEU A 32 -13.01 0.66 -10.94
N LEU A 33 -13.62 0.36 -9.78
CA LEU A 33 -15.08 0.37 -9.64
C LEU A 33 -15.70 1.75 -9.89
N LEU A 34 -14.96 2.83 -9.61
CA LEU A 34 -15.37 4.21 -9.85
C LEU A 34 -15.01 4.71 -11.26
N ASN A 35 -14.45 3.87 -12.13
CA ASN A 35 -13.93 4.23 -13.47
C ASN A 35 -12.86 5.33 -13.45
N ASN A 36 -12.11 5.45 -12.37
CA ASN A 36 -10.95 6.35 -12.32
C ASN A 36 -9.83 5.79 -13.19
N LYS A 37 -9.24 6.63 -14.04
CA LYS A 37 -8.10 6.26 -14.91
C LYS A 37 -6.75 6.38 -14.21
N GLU A 38 -6.71 7.11 -13.10
CA GLU A 38 -5.49 7.45 -12.39
C GLU A 38 -5.68 7.27 -10.88
N ILE A 39 -4.59 6.99 -10.18
CA ILE A 39 -4.56 6.84 -8.72
C ILE A 39 -3.21 7.33 -8.20
N LEU A 40 -3.21 7.94 -7.02
CA LEU A 40 -1.98 8.35 -6.35
C LEU A 40 -1.14 7.12 -6.01
N ALA A 41 0.16 7.17 -6.30
CA ALA A 41 1.10 6.10 -6.01
C ALA A 41 2.42 6.67 -5.50
N ILE A 42 3.01 5.99 -4.51
CA ILE A 42 4.40 6.16 -4.09
C ILE A 42 5.19 5.00 -4.68
N TYR A 43 6.25 5.33 -5.41
CA TYR A 43 7.15 4.36 -6.00
C TYR A 43 8.40 4.23 -5.12
N LEU A 44 8.68 3.01 -4.67
CA LEU A 44 9.91 2.69 -3.96
C LEU A 44 10.95 2.27 -4.99
N GLU A 45 11.97 3.12 -5.17
CA GLU A 45 13.04 2.88 -6.15
C GLU A 45 13.96 1.72 -5.74
N GLU A 46 14.03 1.43 -4.44
CA GLU A 46 14.86 0.38 -3.88
C GLU A 46 14.06 -0.57 -2.99
N ASP A 47 14.55 -1.80 -2.84
CA ASP A 47 13.99 -2.74 -1.88
C ASP A 47 14.35 -2.30 -0.46
N ILE A 48 13.34 -1.81 0.27
CA ILE A 48 13.50 -1.47 1.67
C ILE A 48 13.49 -2.76 2.48
N LYS A 49 14.60 -3.02 3.19
CA LYS A 49 14.65 -4.14 4.14
C LYS A 49 13.82 -3.79 5.38
N PRO A 50 13.09 -4.75 5.95
CA PRO A 50 12.40 -4.54 7.21
C PRO A 50 13.42 -4.21 8.31
N HIS A 51 13.11 -3.21 9.12
CA HIS A 51 13.94 -2.85 10.28
C HIS A 51 13.92 -3.97 11.35
N PHE A 52 12.81 -4.72 11.44
CA PHE A 52 12.63 -5.81 12.39
C PHE A 52 11.89 -6.97 11.70
N ILE A 53 12.33 -8.21 11.96
CA ILE A 53 11.71 -9.43 11.45
C ILE A 53 11.52 -10.38 12.63
N ASN A 54 10.28 -10.78 12.92
CA ASN A 54 9.94 -11.70 14.03
C ASN A 54 10.48 -11.27 15.41
N VAL A 55 10.55 -9.97 15.65
CA VAL A 55 10.92 -9.38 16.95
C VAL A 55 9.67 -9.25 17.81
N ASP A 56 9.77 -9.53 19.10
CA ASP A 56 8.64 -9.37 20.02
C ASP A 56 8.27 -7.88 20.14
N VAL A 57 6.98 -7.59 20.32
CA VAL A 57 6.51 -6.20 20.42
C VAL A 57 7.19 -5.47 21.59
N SER A 58 7.50 -6.16 22.68
CA SER A 58 8.20 -5.60 23.84
C SER A 58 9.67 -5.25 23.59
N GLU A 59 10.25 -5.73 22.49
CA GLU A 59 11.64 -5.46 22.08
C GLU A 59 11.74 -4.31 21.07
N LEU A 60 10.60 -3.75 20.63
CA LEU A 60 10.57 -2.58 19.75
C LEU A 60 10.93 -1.31 20.55
N PRO A 61 11.73 -0.39 19.97
CA PRO A 61 12.22 0.80 20.68
C PRO A 61 11.17 1.92 20.86
N TYR A 62 9.88 1.64 20.61
CA TYR A 62 8.79 2.61 20.60
C TYR A 62 7.49 2.04 21.18
#